data_AF-A0A497JDG4-F1
#
_entry.id   AF-A0A497JDG4-F1
#
_cell.length_a   1.000
_cell.length_b   1.000
_cell.length_c   1.000
_cell.angle_alpha   90.00
_cell.angle_beta   90.00
_cell.angle_gamma   90.00
#
_symmetry.space_group_name_H-M   'P 1'
#
loop_
_entity.id
_entity.type
_entity.pdbx_description
1 polymer ?
#
loop_
_entity_poly.entity_id
_entity_poly.type
_entity_poly.pdbx_seq_one_letter_code
_entity_poly.pdbx_strand_id
1 'polypeptide(L)'
;MDKACRSFVILLCITIILNLNTVISQEYEANYTNMLYLDIYIDKSGEALVAGYVSNESLAYLDFLKGSEYLFDEDENQLYTITPLLTYKSREIWLVNISLKDSFSEYDVTIYLPKTSTITKVTCSPDLSYEISSKGEYLTVEAIGFDVYAPEICVYYKLDMEKSFDRRLILLLPLIIAMILIIWKIFSRKEPKEKAGITITPEMEKVIETLSEKERIIVQALIRTGGKLKQNKLRIETGIPKSSLTMILRSLERKRIINKRKYGKTNIIELSEWFLSGNEHLSKKSSE
;
A
#
# COMPACT_ATOMS: atom_id res chain seq x y z
N MET A 1 7.13 51.77 77.88
CA MET A 1 7.72 50.84 76.90
C MET A 1 8.02 51.64 75.65
N ASP A 2 9.27 52.12 75.58
CA ASP A 2 9.69 53.21 74.71
C ASP A 2 9.58 52.91 73.22
N LYS A 3 9.24 53.94 72.44
CA LYS A 3 9.21 53.90 70.97
C LYS A 3 10.53 53.39 70.38
N ALA A 4 11.66 53.63 71.08
CA ALA A 4 12.97 53.12 70.72
C ALA A 4 13.07 51.58 70.80
N CYS A 5 12.42 50.97 71.80
CA CYS A 5 12.45 49.52 71.99
C CYS A 5 11.61 48.78 70.93
N ARG A 6 10.47 49.36 70.52
CA ARG A 6 9.67 48.82 69.40
C ARG A 6 10.41 48.94 68.05
N SER A 7 11.12 50.03 67.82
CA SER A 7 11.88 50.24 66.58
C SER A 7 13.05 49.25 66.46
N PHE A 8 13.72 48.95 67.57
CA PHE A 8 14.87 48.02 67.58
C PHE A 8 14.45 46.57 67.33
N VAL A 9 13.32 46.12 67.89
CA VAL A 9 12.79 44.76 67.66
C VAL A 9 12.34 44.57 66.21
N ILE A 10 11.72 45.58 65.60
CA ILE A 10 11.30 45.51 64.18
C ILE A 10 12.53 45.46 63.26
N LEU A 11 13.57 46.24 63.54
CA LEU A 11 14.81 46.22 62.76
C LEU A 11 15.53 44.87 62.86
N LEU A 12 15.53 44.26 64.05
CA LEU A 12 16.10 42.94 64.29
C LEU A 12 15.32 41.83 63.56
N CYS A 13 13.99 41.91 63.52
CA CYS A 13 13.16 40.96 62.77
C CYS A 13 13.36 41.09 61.25
N ILE A 14 13.51 42.32 60.73
CA ILE A 14 13.75 42.56 59.30
C ILE A 14 15.14 42.06 58.89
N THR A 15 16.16 42.23 59.71
CA THR A 15 17.50 41.68 59.43
C THR A 15 17.49 40.14 59.52
N ILE A 16 16.73 39.54 60.43
CA ILE A 16 16.57 38.07 60.46
C ILE A 16 15.84 37.58 59.20
N ILE A 17 14.78 38.24 58.75
CA ILE A 17 14.04 37.87 57.52
C ILE A 17 14.91 38.04 56.26
N LEU A 18 15.74 39.10 56.21
CA LEU A 18 16.68 39.31 55.10
C LEU A 18 17.84 38.30 55.10
N ASN A 19 18.27 37.82 56.27
CA ASN A 19 19.30 36.77 56.37
C ASN A 19 18.75 35.34 56.21
N LEU A 20 17.44 35.12 56.31
CA LEU A 20 16.85 33.82 55.94
C LEU A 20 16.75 33.65 54.42
N ASN A 21 16.54 34.73 53.67
CA ASN A 21 16.45 34.67 52.21
C ASN A 21 17.82 34.46 51.53
N THR A 22 18.94 34.79 52.19
CA THR A 22 20.29 34.53 51.66
C THR A 22 20.79 33.12 51.93
N VAL A 23 20.08 32.31 52.71
CA VAL A 23 20.46 30.91 53.02
C VAL A 23 19.73 29.89 52.13
N ILE A 24 18.74 30.29 51.32
CA ILE A 24 17.91 29.33 50.54
C ILE A 24 18.25 29.30 49.03
N SER A 25 19.28 30.00 48.58
CA SER A 25 19.76 29.89 47.20
C SER A 25 21.21 29.40 47.12
N GLN A 26 21.53 28.33 47.85
CA GLN A 26 22.54 27.40 47.36
C GLN A 26 21.84 26.52 46.33
N GLU A 27 22.02 26.84 45.04
CA GLU A 27 21.93 25.83 44.00
C GLU A 27 22.83 24.68 44.45
N TYR A 28 22.20 23.55 44.77
CA TYR A 28 22.91 22.31 45.01
C TYR A 28 23.41 21.87 43.63
N GLU A 29 24.60 22.33 43.23
CA GLU A 29 25.32 21.75 42.09
C GLU A 29 25.62 20.31 42.47
N ALA A 30 24.72 19.41 42.10
CA ALA A 30 24.98 18.01 42.18
C ALA A 30 25.98 17.68 41.07
N ASN A 31 27.25 17.53 41.43
CA ASN A 31 28.30 17.10 40.51
C ASN A 31 28.11 15.60 40.18
N TYR A 32 27.08 15.29 39.39
CA TYR A 32 26.98 14.01 38.72
C TYR A 32 27.78 14.11 37.42
N THR A 33 28.63 13.12 37.15
CA THR A 33 29.33 13.00 35.85
C THR A 33 28.68 11.94 34.96
N ASN A 34 27.70 11.22 35.49
CA ASN A 34 27.12 10.05 34.85
C ASN A 34 26.06 10.50 33.85
N MET A 35 26.34 10.21 32.58
CA MET A 35 25.43 10.48 31.48
C MET A 35 24.83 9.17 30.99
N LEU A 36 23.53 9.21 30.67
CA LEU A 36 22.82 8.07 30.12
C LEU A 36 22.04 8.49 28.89
N TYR A 37 22.39 7.91 27.75
CA TYR A 37 21.69 8.07 26.48
C TYR A 37 21.32 6.70 25.95
N LEU A 38 20.05 6.33 25.91
CA LEU A 38 19.63 5.01 25.42
C LEU A 38 18.52 5.10 24.38
N ASP A 39 18.75 4.46 23.23
CA ASP A 39 17.73 4.10 22.27
C ASP A 39 17.27 2.65 22.52
N ILE A 40 15.97 2.47 22.75
CA ILE A 40 15.37 1.18 23.10
C ILE A 40 14.32 0.81 22.07
N TYR A 41 14.58 -0.23 21.29
CA TYR A 41 13.67 -0.74 20.26
C TYR A 41 12.96 -1.99 20.76
N ILE A 42 11.64 -1.92 20.87
CA ILE A 42 10.82 -3.01 21.37
C ILE A 42 10.10 -3.68 20.20
N ASP A 43 10.17 -5.01 20.16
CA ASP A 43 9.50 -5.81 19.15
C ASP A 43 8.09 -6.28 19.58
N LYS A 44 7.40 -7.01 18.71
CA LYS A 44 6.05 -7.54 19.00
C LYS A 44 6.05 -8.66 20.06
N SER A 45 7.20 -9.27 20.33
CA SER A 45 7.37 -10.33 21.33
C SER A 45 7.66 -9.79 22.73
N GLY A 46 8.03 -8.52 22.85
CA GLY A 46 8.46 -7.87 24.08
C GLY A 46 9.97 -7.89 24.28
N GLU A 47 10.74 -8.42 23.33
CA GLU A 47 12.19 -8.36 23.37
C GLU A 47 12.64 -6.94 23.01
N ALA A 48 13.61 -6.42 23.77
CA ALA A 48 14.11 -5.06 23.63
C ALA A 48 15.58 -5.08 23.17
N LEU A 49 15.85 -4.41 22.06
CA LEU A 49 17.19 -4.04 21.64
C LEU A 49 17.52 -2.69 22.29
N VAL A 50 18.58 -2.66 23.10
CA VAL A 50 19.07 -1.45 23.76
C VAL A 50 20.41 -1.08 23.17
N ALA A 51 20.55 0.15 22.71
CA ALA A 51 21.80 0.70 22.20
C ALA A 51 21.99 2.13 22.70
N GLY A 52 23.21 2.52 23.05
CA GLY A 52 23.46 3.89 23.50
C GLY A 52 24.75 4.05 24.27
N TYR A 53 24.81 5.09 25.09
CA TYR A 53 25.98 5.48 25.87
C TYR A 53 25.66 5.48 27.34
N VAL A 54 26.54 4.86 28.14
CA VAL A 54 26.41 4.81 29.60
C VAL A 54 27.78 4.83 30.25
N SER A 55 27.92 5.62 31.31
CA SER A 55 29.13 5.61 32.13
C SER A 55 29.39 4.21 32.70
N ASN A 56 30.65 3.75 32.65
CA ASN A 56 31.05 2.42 33.14
C ASN A 56 30.57 2.16 34.59
N GLU A 57 30.67 3.16 35.47
CA GLU A 57 30.22 3.07 36.86
C GLU A 57 28.71 2.79 37.00
N SER A 58 27.91 3.23 36.02
CA SER A 58 26.46 3.09 36.06
C SER A 58 25.95 1.73 35.56
N LEU A 59 26.80 0.92 34.91
CA LEU A 59 26.43 -0.40 34.38
C LEU A 59 25.86 -1.33 35.48
N ALA A 60 26.39 -1.26 36.70
CA ALA A 60 25.96 -2.08 37.82
C ALA A 60 24.50 -1.82 38.26
N TYR A 61 23.96 -0.65 37.91
CA TYR A 61 22.60 -0.23 38.26
C TYR A 61 21.57 -0.50 37.15
N LEU A 62 22.02 -1.00 35.99
CA LEU A 62 21.15 -1.40 34.89
C LEU A 62 20.64 -2.83 35.14
N ASP A 63 19.55 -2.95 35.90
CA ASP A 63 18.97 -4.25 36.28
C ASP A 63 18.61 -5.13 35.06
N PHE A 64 18.33 -4.52 33.90
CA PHE A 64 18.02 -5.24 32.65
C PHE A 64 19.21 -5.93 31.98
N LEU A 65 20.45 -5.64 32.42
CA LEU A 65 21.66 -6.34 31.98
C LEU A 65 21.87 -7.64 32.77
N LYS A 66 21.22 -7.80 33.92
CA LYS A 66 21.42 -8.97 34.79
C LYS A 66 20.89 -10.24 34.12
N GLY A 67 21.81 -11.08 33.64
CA GLY A 67 21.49 -12.33 32.95
C GLY A 67 21.27 -12.19 31.45
N SER A 68 21.58 -11.02 30.87
CA SER A 68 21.64 -10.81 29.42
C SER A 68 23.09 -10.72 28.96
N GLU A 69 23.37 -11.24 27.77
CA GLU A 69 24.64 -10.98 27.10
C GLU A 69 24.63 -9.55 26.54
N TYR A 70 25.67 -8.77 26.85
CA TYR A 70 25.82 -7.40 26.37
C TYR A 70 27.23 -7.15 25.86
N LEU A 71 27.34 -6.21 24.93
CA LEU A 71 28.61 -5.65 24.45
C LEU A 71 28.77 -4.26 25.05
N PHE A 72 29.92 -4.00 25.65
CA PHE A 72 30.28 -2.68 26.17
C PHE A 72 31.66 -2.30 25.68
N ASP A 73 31.78 -1.12 25.07
CA ASP A 73 33.05 -0.50 24.69
C ASP A 73 33.44 0.50 25.79
N GLU A 74 34.50 0.20 26.54
CA GLU A 74 34.96 1.04 27.65
C GLU A 74 35.58 2.36 27.17
N ASP A 75 36.12 2.41 25.95
CA ASP A 75 36.76 3.61 25.40
C ASP A 75 35.70 4.61 24.91
N GLU A 76 34.63 4.11 24.29
CA GLU A 76 33.54 4.93 23.74
C GLU A 76 32.30 5.01 24.67
N ASN A 77 32.30 4.30 25.79
CA ASN A 77 31.15 4.12 26.70
C ASN A 77 29.88 3.61 26.00
N GLN A 78 30.04 2.84 24.92
CA GLN A 78 28.91 2.33 24.13
C GLN A 78 28.38 1.03 24.70
N LEU A 79 27.07 0.95 24.91
CA LEU A 79 26.35 -0.25 25.33
C LEU A 79 25.47 -0.76 24.20
N TYR A 80 25.51 -2.08 23.98
CA TYR A 80 24.61 -2.79 23.09
C TYR A 80 24.15 -4.10 23.74
N THR A 81 22.84 -4.32 23.84
CA THR A 81 22.29 -5.57 24.39
C THR A 81 20.92 -5.88 23.81
N ILE A 82 20.56 -7.16 23.82
CA ILE A 82 19.20 -7.63 23.59
C ILE A 82 18.70 -8.25 24.89
N THR A 83 17.56 -7.81 25.39
CA THR A 83 17.02 -8.26 26.68
C THR A 83 15.49 -8.31 26.70
N PRO A 84 14.89 -9.37 27.27
CA PRO A 84 13.46 -9.41 27.53
C PRO A 84 13.09 -8.74 28.87
N LEU A 85 14.06 -8.31 29.68
CA LEU A 85 13.85 -7.89 31.08
C LEU A 85 13.25 -6.49 31.24
N LEU A 86 13.16 -5.73 30.15
CA LEU A 86 12.56 -4.39 30.13
C LEU A 86 11.04 -4.41 29.96
N THR A 87 10.45 -5.52 29.52
CA THR A 87 9.03 -5.59 29.23
C THR A 87 8.30 -6.65 30.03
N TYR A 88 7.05 -6.34 30.36
CA TYR A 88 6.17 -7.21 31.13
C TYR A 88 4.79 -7.22 30.49
N LYS A 89 4.22 -8.41 30.29
CA LYS A 89 2.86 -8.56 29.75
C LYS A 89 1.88 -8.95 30.84
N SER A 90 0.80 -8.18 30.98
CA SER A 90 -0.34 -8.53 31.81
C SER A 90 -1.63 -8.42 30.99
N ARG A 91 -2.24 -9.59 30.70
CA ARG A 91 -3.41 -9.71 29.83
C ARG A 91 -3.13 -9.13 28.43
N GLU A 92 -3.76 -8.01 28.09
CA GLU A 92 -3.63 -7.30 26.81
C GLU A 92 -2.68 -6.10 26.89
N ILE A 93 -2.23 -5.73 28.09
CA ILE A 93 -1.39 -4.56 28.32
C ILE A 93 0.05 -5.03 28.49
N TRP A 94 0.94 -4.36 27.76
CA TRP A 94 2.36 -4.42 27.95
C TRP A 94 2.83 -3.23 28.77
N LEU A 95 3.80 -3.48 29.63
CA LEU A 95 4.50 -2.48 30.42
C LEU A 95 5.97 -2.53 30.03
N VAL A 96 6.52 -1.38 29.64
CA VAL A 96 7.96 -1.15 29.63
C VAL A 96 8.31 -0.48 30.95
N ASN A 97 9.26 -1.04 31.69
CA ASN A 97 9.74 -0.43 32.93
C ASN A 97 11.26 -0.25 32.87
N ILE A 98 11.70 0.98 33.00
CA ILE A 98 13.10 1.35 33.17
C ILE A 98 13.18 2.06 34.51
N SER A 99 13.81 1.40 35.48
CA SER A 99 14.03 1.93 36.82
C SER A 99 15.51 1.77 37.16
N LEU A 100 16.16 2.90 37.42
CA LEU A 100 17.58 2.97 37.73
C LEU A 100 17.78 3.37 39.18
N LYS A 101 18.90 2.95 39.77
CA LYS A 101 19.23 3.21 41.18
C LYS A 101 20.36 4.22 41.36
N ASP A 102 20.79 4.85 40.27
CA ASP A 102 21.90 5.79 40.22
C ASP A 102 21.40 7.22 39.95
N SER A 103 22.29 8.19 40.11
CA SER A 103 22.06 9.59 39.73
C SER A 103 22.70 9.90 38.38
N PHE A 104 22.06 10.74 37.58
CA PHE A 104 22.55 11.12 36.26
C PHE A 104 22.50 12.63 36.09
N SER A 105 23.60 13.24 35.62
CA SER A 105 23.60 14.65 35.24
C SER A 105 22.74 14.90 34.01
N GLU A 106 22.73 13.93 33.10
CA GLU A 106 21.91 13.94 31.91
C GLU A 106 21.33 12.55 31.67
N TYR A 107 20.00 12.50 31.60
CA TYR A 107 19.24 11.30 31.33
C TYR A 107 18.43 11.56 30.07
N ASP A 108 18.65 10.75 29.05
CA ASP A 108 17.92 10.76 27.79
C ASP A 108 17.65 9.32 27.37
N VAL A 109 16.39 8.95 27.34
CA VAL A 109 15.96 7.62 26.93
C VAL A 109 14.83 7.73 25.92
N THR A 110 15.07 7.18 24.73
CA THR A 110 14.06 7.09 23.67
C THR A 110 13.59 5.66 23.48
N ILE A 111 12.30 5.43 23.71
CA ILE A 111 11.65 4.12 23.59
C ILE A 111 10.85 4.07 22.29
N TYR A 112 11.26 3.20 21.36
CA TYR A 112 10.57 2.91 20.11
C TYR A 112 9.63 1.71 20.31
N LEU A 113 8.33 1.97 20.31
CA LEU A 113 7.30 0.94 20.47
C LEU A 113 6.95 0.28 19.13
N PRO A 114 6.45 -0.98 19.13
CA PRO A 114 6.05 -1.67 17.92
C PRO A 114 5.07 -0.87 17.05
N LYS A 115 5.15 -1.02 15.72
CA LYS A 115 4.40 -0.21 14.75
C LYS A 115 2.87 -0.20 14.91
N THR A 116 2.33 -1.27 15.45
CA THR A 116 0.89 -1.44 15.68
C THR A 116 0.54 -1.25 17.15
N SER A 117 1.28 -0.41 17.88
CA SER A 117 1.03 -0.18 19.29
C SER A 117 0.15 1.05 19.52
N THR A 118 -0.63 1.02 20.58
CA THR A 118 -1.33 2.19 21.11
C THR A 118 -0.86 2.42 22.55
N ILE A 119 -0.32 3.60 22.83
CA ILE A 119 0.07 4.00 24.18
C ILE A 119 -1.20 4.25 25.00
N THR A 120 -1.31 3.59 26.15
CA THR A 120 -2.43 3.74 27.08
C THR A 120 -2.11 4.75 28.18
N LYS A 121 -0.89 4.69 28.73
CA LYS A 121 -0.46 5.54 29.84
C LYS A 121 1.06 5.64 29.86
N VAL A 122 1.59 6.80 30.20
CA VAL A 122 3.01 6.99 30.54
C VAL A 122 3.06 7.55 31.96
N THR A 123 3.99 7.05 32.76
CA THR A 123 4.31 7.59 34.09
C THR A 123 5.82 7.68 34.21
N CYS A 124 6.31 8.81 34.68
CA CYS A 124 7.72 9.05 34.91
C CYS A 124 7.94 9.65 36.29
N SER A 125 9.20 9.66 36.72
CA SER A 125 9.63 10.35 37.93
C SER A 125 9.43 11.87 37.78
N PRO A 126 9.20 12.63 38.87
CA PRO A 126 8.83 14.05 38.80
C PRO A 126 9.91 14.97 38.19
N ASP A 127 11.16 14.51 38.22
CA ASP A 127 12.36 15.13 37.68
C ASP A 127 12.57 14.84 36.19
N LEU A 128 11.71 14.01 35.58
CA LEU A 128 11.72 13.71 34.15
C LEU A 128 10.62 14.46 33.41
N SER A 129 11.00 14.99 32.25
CA SER A 129 10.08 15.40 31.20
C SER A 129 9.95 14.28 30.17
N TYR A 130 8.77 14.10 29.58
CA TYR A 130 8.60 13.14 28.50
C TYR A 130 7.78 13.73 27.35
N GLU A 131 8.11 13.31 26.14
CA GLU A 131 7.37 13.63 24.92
C GLU A 131 6.96 12.34 24.21
N ILE A 132 5.73 12.34 23.70
CA ILE A 132 5.22 11.25 22.85
C ILE A 132 5.17 11.78 21.42
N SER A 133 5.91 11.13 20.53
CA SER A 133 5.98 11.50 19.13
C SER A 133 5.76 10.28 18.21
N SER A 134 5.47 10.54 16.94
CA SER A 134 5.32 9.51 15.92
C SER A 134 6.45 9.67 14.91
N LYS A 135 7.46 8.80 14.97
CA LYS A 135 8.64 8.84 14.09
C LYS A 135 8.51 7.77 13.01
N GLY A 136 7.95 8.16 11.87
CA GLY A 136 7.67 7.24 10.77
C GLY A 136 6.54 6.27 11.13
N GLU A 137 6.87 4.97 11.24
CA GLU A 137 5.91 3.92 11.62
C GLU A 137 5.96 3.55 13.11
N TYR A 138 6.87 4.14 13.90
CA TYR A 138 7.03 3.86 15.32
C TYR A 138 6.43 4.97 16.18
N LEU A 139 5.76 4.59 17.26
CA LEU A 139 5.47 5.50 18.36
C LEU A 139 6.69 5.57 19.27
N THR A 140 7.15 6.77 19.55
CA THR A 140 8.33 7.04 20.36
C THR A 140 7.92 7.74 21.64
N VAL A 141 8.49 7.29 22.75
CA VAL A 141 8.43 7.98 24.05
C VAL A 141 9.84 8.37 24.41
N GLU A 142 10.11 9.67 24.35
CA GLU A 142 11.39 10.26 24.69
C GLU A 142 11.29 10.85 26.10
N ALA A 143 12.22 10.50 26.98
CA ALA A 143 12.22 10.92 28.37
C ALA A 143 13.55 11.55 28.72
N ILE A 144 13.51 12.83 29.08
CA ILE A 144 14.69 13.67 29.28
C ILE A 144 14.64 14.30 30.67
N GLY A 145 15.77 14.30 31.36
CA GLY A 145 15.96 15.01 32.61
C GLY A 145 17.42 15.39 32.86
N PHE A 146 17.60 16.39 33.71
CA PHE A 146 18.92 16.88 34.14
C PHE A 146 19.01 16.75 35.66
N ASP A 147 20.18 16.32 36.15
CA ASP A 147 20.46 16.08 37.58
C ASP A 147 19.40 15.22 38.27
N VAL A 148 19.05 14.11 37.64
CA VAL A 148 17.98 13.19 38.08
C VAL A 148 18.51 12.16 39.06
N TYR A 149 17.69 11.80 40.04
CA TYR A 149 18.03 10.80 41.06
C TYR A 149 17.12 9.59 40.95
N ALA A 150 17.71 8.41 40.70
CA ALA A 150 17.00 7.14 40.58
C ALA A 150 15.80 7.22 39.59
N PRO A 151 16.04 7.61 38.33
CA PRO A 151 14.97 7.84 37.37
C PRO A 151 14.19 6.56 37.09
N GLU A 152 12.87 6.70 37.06
CA GLU A 152 11.92 5.67 36.67
C GLU A 152 10.99 6.17 35.56
N ILE A 153 10.87 5.39 34.48
CA ILE A 153 9.86 5.56 33.44
C ILE A 153 9.12 4.25 33.18
N CYS A 154 7.80 4.35 33.15
CA CYS A 154 6.88 3.26 32.86
C CYS A 154 5.97 3.63 31.68
N VAL A 155 6.02 2.83 30.62
CA VAL A 155 5.19 3.01 29.42
C VAL A 155 4.24 1.83 29.28
N TYR A 156 2.93 2.12 29.35
CA TYR A 156 1.87 1.13 29.17
C TYR A 156 1.36 1.22 27.74
N TYR A 157 1.42 0.11 27.00
CA TYR A 157 0.95 0.05 25.62
C TYR A 157 0.16 -1.23 25.33
N LYS A 158 -0.63 -1.19 24.26
CA LYS A 158 -1.34 -2.35 23.72
C LYS A 158 -0.88 -2.59 22.29
N LEU A 159 -0.81 -3.85 21.90
CA LEU A 159 -0.61 -4.22 20.50
C LEU A 159 -1.99 -4.33 19.84
N ASP A 160 -2.23 -3.48 18.84
CA ASP A 160 -3.35 -3.63 17.94
C ASP A 160 -3.17 -4.94 17.17
N MET A 161 -4.22 -5.76 17.22
CA MET A 161 -4.27 -6.97 16.44
C MET A 161 -4.24 -6.57 14.96
N GLU A 162 -3.16 -6.89 14.26
CA GLU A 162 -3.19 -6.89 12.79
C GLU A 162 -4.43 -7.67 12.39
N LYS A 163 -5.30 -7.05 11.59
CA LYS A 163 -6.57 -7.66 11.17
C LYS A 163 -6.25 -9.00 10.53
N SER A 164 -6.39 -10.08 11.30
CA SER A 164 -6.21 -11.43 10.80
C SER A 164 -7.22 -11.61 9.69
N PHE A 165 -6.74 -11.89 8.48
CA PHE A 165 -7.61 -12.16 7.34
C PHE A 165 -8.63 -13.21 7.79
N ASP A 166 -9.90 -12.81 7.88
CA ASP A 166 -10.93 -13.68 8.41
C ASP A 166 -10.97 -14.93 7.51
N ARG A 167 -10.61 -16.09 8.07
CA ARG A 167 -10.50 -17.34 7.32
C ARG A 167 -11.83 -17.71 6.65
N ARG A 168 -12.94 -17.12 7.09
CA ARG A 168 -14.26 -17.20 6.43
C ARG A 168 -14.25 -16.67 5.00
N LEU A 169 -13.39 -15.71 4.65
CA LEU A 169 -13.22 -15.22 3.28
C LEU A 169 -12.65 -16.29 2.33
N ILE A 170 -11.85 -17.23 2.85
CA ILE A 170 -11.28 -18.34 2.06
C ILE A 170 -12.40 -19.28 1.58
N LEU A 171 -13.48 -19.43 2.35
CA LEU A 171 -14.64 -20.25 1.96
C LEU A 171 -15.41 -19.66 0.76
N LEU A 172 -15.25 -18.37 0.47
CA LEU A 172 -15.91 -17.70 -0.66
C LEU A 172 -15.12 -17.83 -1.98
N LEU A 173 -13.82 -18.11 -1.94
CA LEU A 173 -12.98 -18.31 -3.13
C LEU A 173 -13.52 -19.37 -4.11
N PRO A 174 -13.92 -20.60 -3.68
CA PRO A 174 -14.48 -21.58 -4.61
C PRO A 174 -15.79 -21.12 -5.26
N LEU A 175 -16.59 -20.31 -4.55
CA LEU A 175 -17.84 -19.76 -5.08
C LEU A 175 -17.57 -18.67 -6.13
N ILE A 176 -16.56 -17.83 -5.92
CA ILE A 176 -16.09 -16.85 -6.90
C ILE A 176 -15.53 -17.55 -8.14
N ILE A 177 -14.72 -18.59 -7.95
CA ILE A 177 -14.16 -19.39 -9.05
C ILE A 177 -15.29 -20.08 -9.84
N ALA A 178 -16.26 -20.69 -9.15
CA ALA A 178 -17.43 -21.29 -9.78
C ALA A 178 -18.25 -20.26 -10.57
N MET A 179 -18.44 -19.05 -10.02
CA MET A 179 -19.12 -17.95 -10.71
C MET A 179 -18.37 -17.53 -11.98
N ILE A 180 -17.03 -17.43 -11.93
CA ILE A 180 -16.20 -17.13 -13.11
C ILE A 180 -16.33 -18.24 -14.16
N LEU A 181 -16.33 -19.52 -13.77
CA LEU A 181 -16.52 -20.66 -14.68
C LEU A 181 -17.91 -20.66 -15.31
N ILE A 182 -18.95 -20.30 -14.56
CA ILE A 182 -20.33 -20.15 -15.07
C ILE A 182 -20.39 -19.01 -16.09
N ILE A 183 -19.83 -17.84 -15.77
CA ILE A 183 -19.77 -16.69 -16.70
C ILE A 183 -19.00 -17.09 -17.97
N TRP A 184 -17.87 -17.77 -17.84
CA TRP A 184 -17.08 -18.25 -18.97
C TRP A 184 -17.87 -19.26 -19.83
N LYS A 185 -18.62 -20.18 -19.21
CA LYS A 185 -19.48 -21.13 -19.93
C LYS A 185 -20.62 -20.44 -20.67
N ILE A 186 -21.20 -19.38 -20.10
CA ILE A 186 -22.25 -18.58 -20.74
C ILE A 186 -21.67 -17.81 -21.94
N PHE A 187 -20.49 -17.21 -21.81
CA PHE A 187 -19.86 -16.46 -22.89
C PHE A 187 -19.30 -17.35 -24.00
N SER A 188 -18.76 -18.53 -23.66
CA SER A 188 -18.19 -19.49 -24.61
C SER A 188 -19.25 -20.27 -25.41
N ARG A 189 -20.54 -20.02 -25.20
CA ARG A 189 -21.64 -20.54 -26.04
C ARG A 189 -21.89 -19.76 -27.33
N LYS A 190 -21.14 -18.68 -27.61
CA LYS A 190 -21.18 -18.06 -28.94
C LYS A 190 -20.39 -18.94 -29.91
N GLU A 191 -21.12 -19.81 -30.61
CA GLU A 191 -20.55 -20.69 -31.63
C GLU A 191 -19.68 -19.90 -32.62
N PRO A 192 -18.49 -20.42 -32.97
CA PRO A 192 -17.81 -19.97 -34.17
C PRO A 192 -18.68 -20.38 -35.35
N LYS A 193 -19.33 -19.41 -36.01
CA LYS A 193 -20.10 -19.65 -37.23
C LYS A 193 -19.22 -20.41 -38.23
N GLU A 194 -19.53 -21.69 -38.38
CA GLU A 194 -18.94 -22.58 -39.35
C GLU A 194 -19.17 -21.99 -40.74
N LYS A 195 -18.09 -21.75 -41.48
CA LYS A 195 -18.13 -21.13 -42.80
C LYS A 195 -18.60 -22.17 -43.81
N ALA A 196 -19.91 -22.29 -44.03
CA ALA A 196 -20.44 -23.02 -45.17
C ALA A 196 -20.04 -22.27 -46.45
N GLY A 197 -19.13 -22.84 -47.25
CA GLY A 197 -18.80 -22.32 -48.58
C GLY A 197 -20.01 -22.42 -49.51
N ILE A 198 -20.22 -21.42 -50.36
CA ILE A 198 -21.33 -21.41 -51.33
C ILE A 198 -20.95 -22.29 -52.53
N THR A 199 -21.79 -23.25 -52.91
CA THR A 199 -21.65 -24.04 -54.14
C THR A 199 -21.94 -23.16 -55.36
N ILE A 200 -20.99 -23.07 -56.29
CA ILE A 200 -21.08 -22.24 -57.50
C ILE A 200 -22.11 -22.88 -58.46
N THR A 201 -23.13 -22.12 -58.88
CA THR A 201 -24.05 -22.55 -59.94
C THR A 201 -23.48 -22.19 -61.33
N PRO A 202 -23.85 -22.90 -62.40
CA PRO A 202 -23.38 -22.61 -63.77
C PRO A 202 -23.71 -21.19 -64.26
N GLU A 203 -24.75 -20.57 -63.68
CA GLU A 203 -25.13 -19.19 -63.98
C GLU A 203 -24.24 -18.16 -63.28
N MET A 204 -23.82 -18.44 -62.04
CA MET A 204 -22.83 -17.61 -61.33
C MET A 204 -21.49 -17.63 -62.06
N GLU A 205 -21.11 -18.76 -62.63
CA GLU A 205 -19.86 -18.90 -63.39
C GLU A 205 -19.82 -17.98 -64.60
N LYS A 206 -20.91 -17.92 -65.39
CA LYS A 206 -21.04 -16.99 -66.52
C LYS A 206 -20.92 -15.53 -66.08
N VAL A 207 -21.52 -15.15 -64.94
CA VAL A 207 -21.40 -13.78 -64.41
C VAL A 207 -19.96 -13.50 -63.96
N ILE A 208 -19.29 -14.47 -63.33
CA ILE A 208 -17.90 -14.35 -62.88
C ILE A 208 -16.94 -14.18 -64.06
N GLU A 209 -17.20 -14.81 -65.21
CA GLU A 209 -16.39 -14.66 -66.43
C GLU A 209 -16.40 -13.24 -67.00
N THR A 210 -17.49 -12.48 -66.79
CA THR A 210 -17.59 -11.07 -67.22
C THR A 210 -16.85 -10.08 -66.31
N LEU A 211 -16.31 -10.56 -65.18
CA LEU A 211 -15.61 -9.73 -64.21
C LEU A 211 -14.15 -9.55 -64.56
N SER A 212 -13.60 -8.39 -64.21
CA SER A 212 -12.15 -8.19 -64.29
C SER A 212 -11.43 -9.08 -63.28
N GLU A 213 -10.16 -9.38 -63.53
CA GLU A 213 -9.33 -10.25 -62.68
C GLU A 213 -9.40 -9.88 -61.19
N LYS A 214 -9.33 -8.57 -60.89
CA LYS A 214 -9.40 -8.06 -59.51
C LYS A 214 -10.79 -8.15 -58.88
N GLU A 215 -11.84 -8.04 -59.67
CA GLU A 215 -13.23 -8.25 -59.22
C GLU A 215 -13.50 -9.73 -58.92
N ARG A 216 -13.02 -10.62 -59.79
CA ARG A 216 -13.13 -12.08 -59.64
C ARG A 216 -12.47 -12.57 -58.36
N ILE A 217 -11.28 -12.09 -58.03
CA ILE A 217 -10.57 -12.42 -56.78
C ILE A 217 -11.43 -12.10 -55.54
N ILE A 218 -12.12 -10.94 -55.53
CA ILE A 218 -12.99 -10.54 -54.42
C ILE A 218 -14.23 -11.43 -54.32
N VAL A 219 -14.87 -11.71 -55.44
CA VAL A 219 -16.09 -12.53 -55.46
C VAL A 219 -15.78 -13.97 -55.05
N GLN A 220 -14.68 -14.55 -55.52
CA GLN A 220 -14.23 -15.88 -55.09
C GLN A 220 -13.91 -15.93 -53.59
N ALA A 221 -13.25 -14.90 -53.05
CA ALA A 221 -13.00 -14.79 -51.61
C ALA A 221 -14.31 -14.75 -50.80
N LEU A 222 -15.33 -14.05 -51.29
CA LEU A 222 -16.67 -14.03 -50.67
C LEU A 222 -17.35 -15.39 -50.75
N ILE A 223 -17.34 -16.07 -51.91
CA ILE A 223 -17.92 -17.42 -52.09
C ILE A 223 -17.27 -18.44 -51.13
N ARG A 224 -15.93 -18.42 -51.03
CA ARG A 224 -15.16 -19.29 -50.11
C ARG A 224 -15.48 -19.05 -48.64
N THR A 225 -15.95 -17.86 -48.28
CA THR A 225 -16.21 -17.46 -46.89
C THR A 225 -17.69 -17.46 -46.50
N GLY A 226 -18.56 -18.04 -47.34
CA GLY A 226 -20.00 -18.14 -47.07
C GLY A 226 -20.79 -16.87 -47.44
N GLY A 227 -20.27 -16.09 -48.39
CA GLY A 227 -20.95 -14.97 -49.01
C GLY A 227 -20.92 -13.67 -48.21
N LYS A 228 -20.30 -13.62 -47.03
CA LYS A 228 -20.23 -12.42 -46.18
C LYS A 228 -18.87 -12.24 -45.53
N LEU A 229 -18.25 -11.07 -45.71
CA LEU A 229 -16.95 -10.75 -45.14
C LEU A 229 -16.81 -9.27 -44.76
N LYS A 230 -16.05 -8.97 -43.70
CA LYS A 230 -15.69 -7.59 -43.36
C LYS A 230 -14.73 -7.03 -44.41
N GLN A 231 -14.90 -5.77 -44.82
CA GLN A 231 -14.06 -5.10 -45.81
C GLN A 231 -12.57 -5.12 -45.43
N ASN A 232 -12.24 -4.99 -44.14
CA ASN A 232 -10.85 -5.09 -43.67
C ASN A 232 -10.28 -6.50 -43.84
N LYS A 233 -11.09 -7.54 -43.61
CA LYS A 233 -10.67 -8.93 -43.76
C LYS A 233 -10.52 -9.30 -45.23
N LEU A 234 -11.42 -8.82 -46.08
CA LEU A 234 -11.31 -8.94 -47.54
C LEU A 234 -10.02 -8.32 -48.08
N ARG A 235 -9.60 -7.17 -47.54
CA ARG A 235 -8.31 -6.54 -47.87
C ARG A 235 -7.11 -7.44 -47.56
N ILE A 236 -7.13 -8.09 -46.39
CA ILE A 236 -6.06 -8.98 -45.94
C ILE A 236 -6.05 -10.27 -46.79
N GLU A 237 -7.23 -10.87 -47.02
CA GLU A 237 -7.36 -12.13 -47.77
C GLU A 237 -7.03 -11.98 -49.26
N THR A 238 -7.29 -10.81 -49.85
CA THR A 238 -7.06 -10.57 -51.31
C THR A 238 -5.75 -9.83 -51.61
N GLY A 239 -5.06 -9.28 -50.62
CA GLY A 239 -3.85 -8.47 -50.81
C GLY A 239 -4.07 -7.13 -51.53
N ILE A 240 -5.31 -6.72 -51.79
CA ILE A 240 -5.62 -5.52 -52.56
C ILE A 240 -5.46 -4.26 -51.67
N PRO A 241 -4.75 -3.21 -52.12
CA PRO A 241 -4.62 -1.96 -51.37
C PRO A 241 -5.96 -1.27 -51.06
N LYS A 242 -6.03 -0.50 -49.97
CA LYS A 242 -7.27 0.13 -49.45
C LYS A 242 -8.01 1.00 -50.48
N SER A 243 -7.28 1.81 -51.24
CA SER A 243 -7.83 2.70 -52.29
C SER A 243 -8.42 1.90 -53.46
N SER A 244 -7.67 0.92 -53.97
CA SER A 244 -8.10 0.01 -55.04
C SER A 244 -9.30 -0.83 -54.62
N LEU A 245 -9.29 -1.39 -53.41
CA LEU A 245 -10.39 -2.20 -52.88
C LEU A 245 -11.69 -1.38 -52.83
N THR A 246 -11.62 -0.11 -52.44
CA THR A 246 -12.80 0.76 -52.39
C THR A 246 -13.39 1.00 -53.78
N MET A 247 -12.54 1.19 -54.79
CA MET A 247 -12.97 1.40 -56.17
C MET A 247 -13.60 0.13 -56.77
N ILE A 248 -12.98 -1.03 -56.52
CA ILE A 248 -13.48 -2.33 -57.02
C ILE A 248 -14.81 -2.70 -56.35
N LEU A 249 -14.93 -2.49 -55.03
CA LEU A 249 -16.20 -2.70 -54.32
C LEU A 249 -17.32 -1.80 -54.87
N ARG A 250 -17.02 -0.54 -55.22
CA ARG A 250 -18.00 0.35 -55.88
C ARG A 250 -18.38 -0.12 -57.29
N SER A 251 -17.48 -0.80 -58.01
CA SER A 251 -17.79 -1.40 -59.32
C SER A 251 -18.72 -2.60 -59.17
N LEU A 252 -18.38 -3.52 -58.25
CA LEU A 252 -19.19 -4.69 -57.93
C LEU A 252 -20.59 -4.33 -57.39
N GLU A 253 -20.68 -3.27 -56.58
CA GLU A 253 -21.95 -2.72 -56.08
C GLU A 253 -22.81 -2.12 -57.22
N ARG A 254 -22.19 -1.40 -58.17
CA ARG A 254 -22.87 -0.91 -59.38
C ARG A 254 -23.38 -2.04 -60.27
N LYS A 255 -22.63 -3.13 -60.38
CA LYS A 255 -23.03 -4.38 -61.06
C LYS A 255 -24.05 -5.20 -60.24
N ARG A 256 -24.46 -4.69 -59.06
CA ARG A 256 -25.35 -5.32 -58.09
C ARG A 256 -24.86 -6.65 -57.53
N ILE A 257 -23.62 -7.06 -57.74
CA ILE A 257 -23.09 -8.38 -57.32
C ILE A 257 -22.90 -8.46 -55.80
N ILE A 258 -22.63 -7.31 -55.17
CA ILE A 258 -22.43 -7.21 -53.73
C ILE A 258 -23.29 -6.11 -53.12
N ASN A 259 -23.60 -6.27 -51.84
CA ASN A 259 -24.20 -5.25 -50.99
C ASN A 259 -23.22 -4.86 -49.88
N LYS A 260 -23.27 -3.58 -49.49
CA LYS A 260 -22.41 -3.02 -48.46
C LYS A 260 -23.25 -2.49 -47.28
N ARG A 261 -22.98 -2.99 -46.08
CA ARG A 261 -23.63 -2.50 -44.85
C ARG A 261 -22.60 -1.93 -43.87
N LYS A 262 -22.94 -0.84 -43.18
CA LYS A 262 -22.07 -0.22 -42.16
C LYS A 262 -22.05 -1.07 -40.90
N TYR A 263 -20.87 -1.37 -40.37
CA TYR A 263 -20.68 -2.15 -39.14
C TYR A 263 -19.53 -1.56 -38.30
N GLY A 264 -19.88 -0.65 -37.39
CA GLY A 264 -18.91 0.08 -36.57
C GLY A 264 -17.94 0.90 -37.44
N LYS A 265 -16.63 0.71 -37.23
CA LYS A 265 -15.55 1.39 -37.99
C LYS A 265 -15.26 0.76 -39.36
N THR A 266 -15.94 -0.31 -39.75
CA THR A 266 -15.74 -1.01 -41.04
C THR A 266 -17.08 -1.30 -41.72
N ASN A 267 -17.05 -1.80 -42.94
CA ASN A 267 -18.25 -2.24 -43.64
C ASN A 267 -18.23 -3.77 -43.75
N ILE A 268 -19.41 -4.37 -43.69
CA ILE A 268 -19.63 -5.77 -44.07
C ILE A 268 -20.02 -5.77 -45.54
N ILE A 269 -19.34 -6.60 -46.31
CA ILE A 269 -19.59 -6.85 -47.72
C ILE A 269 -20.25 -8.23 -47.81
N GLU A 270 -21.38 -8.30 -48.49
CA GLU A 270 -22.11 -9.54 -48.72
C GLU A 270 -22.44 -9.71 -50.20
N LEU A 271 -22.49 -10.95 -50.69
CA LEU A 271 -23.04 -11.24 -52.01
C LEU A 271 -24.52 -10.86 -52.03
N SER A 272 -24.97 -10.28 -53.14
CA SER A 272 -26.36 -9.88 -53.28
C SER A 272 -27.26 -11.08 -53.54
N GLU A 273 -28.55 -10.91 -53.24
CA GLU A 273 -29.56 -11.93 -53.52
C GLU A 273 -29.65 -12.21 -55.03
N TRP A 274 -29.58 -11.19 -55.90
CA TRP A 274 -29.59 -11.38 -57.36
C TRP A 274 -28.45 -12.27 -57.85
N PHE A 275 -27.24 -12.12 -57.28
CA PHE A 275 -26.11 -12.93 -57.65
C PHE A 275 -26.26 -14.38 -57.17
N LEU A 276 -26.95 -14.59 -56.04
CA LEU A 276 -27.21 -15.90 -55.47
C LEU A 276 -28.41 -16.61 -56.10
N SER A 277 -29.39 -15.86 -56.64
CA SER A 277 -30.71 -16.37 -57.02
C SER A 277 -30.87 -16.77 -58.48
N GLY A 278 -29.77 -16.90 -59.26
CA GLY A 278 -29.84 -17.45 -60.62
C GLY A 278 -30.97 -16.87 -61.48
N ASN A 279 -30.87 -15.58 -61.83
CA ASN A 279 -31.61 -14.92 -62.90
C ASN A 279 -33.15 -15.15 -63.04
N GLU A 280 -33.91 -15.35 -61.95
CA GLU A 280 -35.39 -15.39 -62.05
C GLU A 280 -36.08 -14.02 -62.27
N HIS A 281 -35.34 -12.90 -62.33
CA HIS A 281 -35.95 -11.56 -62.35
C HIS A 281 -35.99 -10.85 -63.72
N LEU A 282 -35.70 -11.52 -64.84
CA LEU A 282 -35.89 -10.94 -66.18
C LEU A 282 -37.19 -11.37 -66.88
N SER A 283 -38.07 -12.17 -66.27
CA SER A 283 -39.35 -12.59 -66.89
C SER A 283 -40.59 -11.76 -66.47
N LYS A 284 -40.47 -10.78 -65.56
CA LYS A 284 -41.63 -10.03 -65.03
C LYS A 284 -41.77 -8.57 -65.46
N LYS A 285 -41.14 -8.15 -66.57
CA LYS A 285 -41.29 -6.78 -67.09
C LYS A 285 -41.59 -6.67 -68.59
N SER A 286 -42.19 -7.71 -69.17
CA SER A 286 -42.72 -7.72 -70.55
C SER A 286 -44.17 -8.22 -70.61
N SER A 287 -44.97 -7.88 -69.61
CA SER A 287 -46.43 -8.04 -69.60
C SER A 287 -47.04 -6.98 -68.68
N GLU A 288 -46.89 -5.73 -69.10
CA GLU A 288 -47.84 -4.63 -68.90
C GLU A 288 -47.70 -3.67 -70.08
#